data_AF-A0A9P5ZKS1-F1
#
_entry.id   AF-A0A9P5ZKS1-F1
#
_cell.length_a   1.000
_cell.length_b   1.000
_cell.length_c   1.000
_cell.angle_alpha   90.00
_cell.angle_beta   90.00
_cell.angle_gamma   90.00
#
_symmetry.space_group_name_H-M   'P 1'
#
loop_
_entity.id
_entity.type
_entity.pdbx_description
1 polymer ?
#
loop_
_entity_poly.entity_id
_entity_poly.type
_entity_poly.pdbx_seq_one_letter_code
_entity_poly.pdbx_strand_id
1 'polypeptide(L)'
;MTRPIQPYVCPAPHDPATSPHTGSLRKISTILLQGIILGMSRISRYEAAELPNATVPIPGDGGHYVVELDVFHQLRRPHPQTIYSNYYPEARISLGDNEEYAIHCIDSIRQSLMCSSDVSLLILQWDEATQQSRIRNDVVHQCRDFDDVKGWALYRQLKGTFNTGVWAH
;
A
#
# COMPACT_ATOMS: atom_id res chain seq x y z
N MET A 1 -18.58 -19.13 -16.00
CA MET A 1 -17.29 -19.31 -16.71
C MET A 1 -16.32 -18.27 -16.18
N THR A 2 -15.60 -18.60 -15.11
CA THR A 2 -14.53 -17.76 -14.56
C THR A 2 -13.34 -17.87 -15.50
N ARG A 3 -12.92 -16.75 -16.10
CA ARG A 3 -11.66 -16.72 -16.86
C ARG A 3 -10.53 -17.04 -15.88
N PRO A 4 -9.59 -17.94 -16.21
CA PRO A 4 -8.41 -18.13 -15.39
C PRO A 4 -7.68 -16.79 -15.33
N ILE A 5 -7.46 -16.27 -14.12
CA ILE A 5 -6.58 -15.13 -13.90
C ILE A 5 -5.19 -15.62 -14.32
N GLN A 6 -4.73 -15.21 -15.50
CA GLN A 6 -3.34 -15.46 -15.88
C GLN A 6 -2.45 -14.83 -14.81
N PRO A 7 -1.33 -15.47 -14.41
CA PRO A 7 -0.37 -14.83 -13.52
C PRO A 7 0.08 -13.53 -14.19
N TYR A 8 -0.35 -12.41 -13.60
CA TYR A 8 0.10 -11.11 -14.02
C TYR A 8 1.57 -11.02 -13.64
N VAL A 9 2.45 -11.18 -14.62
CA VAL A 9 3.85 -10.80 -14.46
C VAL A 9 3.82 -9.28 -14.36
N CYS A 10 4.02 -8.75 -13.16
CA CYS A 10 4.20 -7.32 -12.99
C CYS A 10 5.30 -6.88 -13.96
N PRO A 11 5.02 -5.95 -14.89
CA PRO A 11 6.06 -5.41 -15.74
C PRO A 11 7.17 -4.90 -14.83
N ALA A 12 8.42 -5.17 -15.21
CA ALA A 12 9.57 -4.71 -14.46
C ALA A 12 9.41 -3.21 -14.14
N PRO A 13 9.91 -2.74 -12.97
CA PRO A 13 9.92 -1.33 -12.64
C PRO A 13 10.24 -0.49 -13.86
N HIS A 14 9.34 0.41 -14.23
CA HIS A 14 9.73 1.48 -15.15
C HIS A 14 10.92 2.19 -14.51
N ASP A 15 11.93 2.53 -15.31
CA ASP A 15 13.07 3.34 -14.87
C ASP A 15 12.52 4.45 -13.96
N PRO A 16 13.02 4.59 -12.72
CA PRO A 16 12.54 5.60 -11.79
C PRO A 16 12.50 6.98 -12.46
N ALA A 17 13.42 7.32 -13.36
CA ALA A 17 13.42 8.60 -14.09
C ALA A 17 12.23 8.77 -15.08
N THR A 18 11.54 7.68 -15.43
CA THR A 18 10.43 7.62 -16.39
C THR A 18 9.09 7.24 -15.76
N SER A 19 9.06 6.99 -14.44
CA SER A 19 7.82 6.65 -13.76
C SER A 19 6.81 7.80 -13.96
N PRO A 20 5.55 7.53 -14.38
CA PRO A 20 4.54 8.58 -14.47
C PRO A 20 4.25 9.23 -13.10
N HIS A 21 4.74 8.61 -12.03
CA HIS A 21 4.63 9.03 -10.64
C HIS A 21 5.90 9.71 -10.10
N THR A 22 7.02 9.71 -10.84
CA THR A 22 8.15 10.60 -10.55
C THR A 22 7.82 12.01 -10.98
N GLY A 23 7.73 12.89 -9.99
CA GLY A 23 7.36 14.28 -10.16
C GLY A 23 6.63 14.78 -8.92
N SER A 24 6.80 16.09 -8.65
CA SER A 24 6.24 16.86 -7.53
C SER A 24 5.08 16.19 -6.76
N LEU A 25 5.17 16.20 -5.43
CA LEU A 25 4.20 15.71 -4.44
C LEU A 25 2.71 16.00 -4.77
N ARG A 26 2.43 17.00 -5.63
CA ARG A 26 1.10 17.30 -6.17
C ARG A 26 0.50 16.19 -7.05
N LYS A 27 1.29 15.43 -7.82
CA LYS A 27 0.78 14.30 -8.64
C LYS A 27 0.42 13.07 -7.80
N ILE A 28 1.02 12.93 -6.62
CA ILE A 28 0.70 11.88 -5.66
C ILE A 28 -0.75 12.03 -5.18
N SER A 29 -1.24 13.26 -4.98
CA SER A 29 -2.63 13.57 -4.55
C SER A 29 -3.72 12.90 -5.40
N THR A 30 -3.58 12.86 -6.73
CA THR A 30 -4.59 12.25 -7.62
C THR A 30 -4.66 10.73 -7.46
N ILE A 31 -3.53 10.08 -7.19
CA ILE A 31 -3.45 8.63 -6.94
C ILE A 31 -4.11 8.30 -5.60
N LEU A 32 -3.93 9.16 -4.58
CA LEU A 32 -4.56 9.00 -3.27
C LEU A 32 -6.10 8.97 -3.38
N LEU A 33 -6.69 9.88 -4.17
CA LEU A 33 -8.14 9.94 -4.38
C LEU A 33 -8.67 8.76 -5.19
N GLN A 34 -7.96 8.33 -6.24
CA GLN A 34 -8.32 7.13 -7.00
C GLN A 34 -8.24 5.86 -6.15
N GLY A 35 -7.24 5.75 -5.27
CA GLY A 35 -7.09 4.63 -4.34
C GLY A 35 -8.25 4.51 -3.36
N ILE A 36 -8.81 5.63 -2.87
CA ILE A 36 -9.99 5.62 -1.99
C ILE A 36 -11.22 5.08 -2.72
N ILE A 37 -11.47 5.57 -3.94
CA ILE A 37 -12.65 5.18 -4.73
C ILE A 37 -12.54 3.73 -5.20
N LEU A 38 -11.36 3.30 -5.62
CA LEU A 38 -11.12 1.93 -6.11
C LEU A 38 -11.00 0.91 -4.98
N GLY A 39 -10.51 1.33 -3.82
CA GLY A 39 -10.31 0.46 -2.66
C GLY A 39 -11.62 0.07 -1.98
N MET A 40 -12.59 0.99 -1.89
CA MET A 40 -13.88 0.71 -1.26
C MET A 40 -14.78 -0.10 -2.19
N SER A 41 -15.12 -1.31 -1.75
CA SER A 41 -15.94 -2.26 -2.49
C SER A 41 -17.27 -2.50 -1.79
N ARG A 42 -18.33 -2.57 -2.59
CA ARG A 42 -19.68 -2.93 -2.19
C ARG A 42 -19.84 -4.44 -2.29
N ILE A 43 -20.22 -5.08 -1.19
CA ILE A 43 -20.50 -6.52 -1.12
C ILE A 43 -21.94 -6.77 -0.68
N SER A 44 -22.50 -7.91 -1.07
CA SER A 44 -23.82 -8.35 -0.64
C SER A 44 -23.81 -8.82 0.81
N ARG A 45 -25.00 -8.89 1.44
CA ARG A 45 -25.18 -9.47 2.78
C ARG A 45 -24.67 -10.90 2.91
N TYR A 46 -24.69 -11.67 1.81
CA TYR A 46 -24.24 -13.05 1.81
C TYR A 46 -22.72 -13.11 1.84
N GLU A 47 -22.04 -12.32 1.00
CA GLU A 47 -20.58 -12.18 1.05
C GLU A 47 -20.10 -11.62 2.39
N ALA A 48 -20.83 -10.65 2.95
CA ALA A 48 -20.51 -10.08 4.25
C ALA A 48 -20.64 -11.09 5.41
N ALA A 49 -21.54 -12.08 5.28
CA ALA A 49 -21.73 -13.12 6.29
C ALA A 49 -20.58 -14.15 6.32
N GLU A 50 -19.81 -14.26 5.24
CA GLU A 50 -18.63 -15.13 5.14
C GLU A 50 -17.36 -14.48 5.72
N LEU A 51 -17.41 -13.19 6.06
CA LEU A 51 -16.26 -12.50 6.63
C LEU A 51 -16.00 -12.96 8.08
N PRO A 52 -14.74 -13.11 8.50
CA PRO A 52 -14.41 -13.49 9.86
C PRO A 52 -14.85 -12.44 10.90
N ASN A 53 -14.92 -11.17 10.48
CA ASN A 53 -15.39 -10.06 11.28
C ASN A 53 -16.47 -9.28 10.53
N ALA A 54 -17.51 -8.84 11.25
CA ALA A 54 -18.61 -8.07 10.66
C ALA A 54 -18.17 -6.66 10.26
N THR A 55 -18.68 -6.20 9.11
CA THR A 55 -18.51 -4.82 8.61
C THR A 55 -19.84 -4.06 8.65
N VAL A 56 -19.79 -2.73 8.51
CA VAL A 56 -21.01 -1.88 8.52
C VAL A 56 -21.83 -2.00 7.23
N PRO A 57 -23.17 -1.93 7.32
CA PRO A 57 -24.04 -1.81 6.16
C PRO A 57 -23.90 -0.43 5.50
N ILE A 58 -24.20 -0.35 4.22
CA ILE A 58 -24.21 0.92 3.49
C ILE A 58 -25.57 1.63 3.75
N PRO A 59 -25.57 2.85 4.31
CA PRO A 59 -26.80 3.59 4.54
C PRO A 59 -27.59 3.83 3.24
N GLY A 60 -28.86 3.44 3.22
CA GLY A 60 -29.73 3.59 2.05
C GLY A 60 -29.60 2.51 0.97
N ASP A 61 -28.65 1.58 1.09
CA ASP A 61 -28.45 0.46 0.16
C ASP A 61 -28.69 -0.88 0.87
N GLY A 62 -29.99 -1.20 1.02
CA GLY A 62 -30.44 -2.35 1.79
C GLY A 62 -29.83 -3.67 1.33
N GLY A 63 -29.28 -4.43 2.28
CA GLY A 63 -28.66 -5.72 2.03
C GLY A 63 -27.24 -5.65 1.47
N HIS A 64 -26.60 -4.47 1.48
CA HIS A 64 -25.24 -4.28 1.03
C HIS A 64 -24.36 -3.66 2.12
N TYR A 65 -23.08 -4.01 2.05
CA TYR A 65 -22.07 -3.74 3.04
C TYR A 65 -20.82 -3.20 2.35
N VAL A 66 -19.99 -2.49 3.11
CA VAL A 66 -18.75 -1.89 2.59
C VAL A 66 -17.52 -2.55 3.20
N VAL A 67 -16.52 -2.79 2.36
CA VAL A 67 -15.18 -3.23 2.74
C VAL A 67 -14.15 -2.42 1.96
N GLU A 68 -12.89 -2.38 2.42
CA GLU A 68 -11.78 -1.78 1.69
C GLU A 68 -10.71 -2.87 1.43
N LEU A 69 -10.19 -2.96 0.20
CA LEU A 69 -9.03 -3.81 -0.09
C LEU A 69 -7.76 -3.20 0.49
N ASP A 70 -6.99 -3.97 1.28
CA ASP A 70 -5.87 -3.42 2.03
C ASP A 70 -4.76 -2.85 1.15
N VAL A 71 -4.47 -3.43 -0.03
CA VAL A 71 -3.49 -2.84 -0.97
C VAL A 71 -3.79 -1.38 -1.29
N PHE A 72 -5.06 -1.00 -1.47
CA PHE A 72 -5.44 0.39 -1.75
C PHE A 72 -5.37 1.26 -0.50
N HIS A 73 -5.71 0.70 0.67
CA HIS A 73 -5.50 1.36 1.96
C HIS A 73 -4.03 1.69 2.20
N GLN A 74 -3.11 0.78 1.89
CA GLN A 74 -1.67 0.95 2.01
C GLN A 74 -1.14 2.01 1.02
N LEU A 75 -1.58 1.96 -0.24
CA LEU A 75 -1.13 2.88 -1.30
C LEU A 75 -1.56 4.34 -1.08
N ARG A 76 -2.70 4.56 -0.40
CA ARG A 76 -3.20 5.92 -0.12
C ARG A 76 -2.66 6.55 1.17
N ARG A 77 -1.81 5.85 1.93
CA ARG A 77 -1.32 6.40 3.21
C ARG A 77 -0.40 7.60 2.95
N PRO A 78 -0.63 8.74 3.62
CA PRO A 78 0.24 9.90 3.49
C PRO A 78 1.65 9.55 3.97
N HIS A 79 2.64 9.99 3.21
CA HIS A 79 4.03 9.71 3.52
C HIS A 79 4.44 10.42 4.82
N PRO A 80 5.26 9.79 5.71
CA PRO A 80 5.67 10.38 6.97
C PRO A 80 6.31 11.76 6.85
N GLN A 81 7.05 12.07 5.77
CA GLN A 81 7.59 13.44 5.60
C GLN A 81 6.48 14.46 5.35
N THR A 82 5.36 14.09 4.71
CA THR A 82 4.20 14.96 4.55
C THR A 82 3.56 15.28 5.91
N ILE A 83 3.54 14.30 6.81
CA ILE A 83 3.06 14.47 8.19
C ILE A 83 4.06 15.31 8.99
N TYR A 84 5.33 14.92 9.02
CA TYR A 84 6.40 15.58 9.79
C TYR A 84 6.61 17.03 9.37
N SER A 85 6.59 17.32 8.07
CA SER A 85 6.69 18.68 7.52
C SER A 85 5.50 19.58 7.88
N ASN A 86 4.34 19.02 8.23
CA ASN A 86 3.17 19.80 8.68
C ASN A 86 3.25 20.12 10.18
N TYR A 87 3.90 19.28 10.98
CA TYR A 87 4.06 19.50 12.43
C TYR A 87 5.33 20.30 12.79
N TYR A 88 6.38 20.20 11.98
CA TYR A 88 7.67 20.88 12.19
C TYR A 88 8.09 21.62 10.91
N PRO A 89 7.49 22.79 10.60
CA PRO A 89 7.77 23.54 9.38
C PRO A 89 9.23 24.02 9.28
N GLU A 90 9.91 24.20 10.40
CA GLU A 90 11.35 24.49 10.51
C GLU A 90 12.25 23.28 10.21
N ALA A 91 11.73 22.05 10.31
CA ALA A 91 12.43 20.84 9.89
C ALA A 91 12.36 20.60 8.37
N ARG A 92 11.74 21.53 7.62
CA ARG A 92 11.81 21.58 6.15
C ARG A 92 13.19 21.96 5.63
N ILE A 93 14.15 22.25 6.51
CA ILE A 93 15.51 22.65 6.15
C ILE A 93 16.22 21.48 5.44
N SER A 94 16.39 21.69 4.13
CA SER A 94 17.28 21.03 3.17
C SER A 94 17.11 19.52 2.99
N LEU A 95 16.01 19.14 2.33
CA LEU A 95 15.89 17.83 1.67
C LEU A 95 16.47 17.85 0.25
N GLY A 96 17.37 18.77 -0.12
CA GLY A 96 17.85 18.92 -1.51
C GLY A 96 18.19 17.57 -2.18
N ASP A 97 19.15 16.83 -1.60
CA ASP A 97 19.56 15.49 -2.07
C ASP A 97 18.66 14.35 -1.52
N ASN A 98 17.83 14.64 -0.52
CA ASN A 98 16.98 13.65 0.16
C ASN A 98 15.58 13.53 -0.43
N GLU A 99 15.11 14.51 -1.21
CA GLU A 99 13.78 14.50 -1.83
C GLU A 99 13.74 13.48 -2.98
N GLU A 100 14.75 13.47 -3.85
CA GLU A 100 14.87 12.47 -4.90
C GLU A 100 14.97 11.05 -4.31
N TYR A 101 15.80 10.88 -3.28
CA TYR A 101 15.91 9.60 -2.55
C TYR A 101 14.57 9.16 -1.94
N ALA A 102 13.84 10.10 -1.32
CA ALA A 102 12.53 9.82 -0.75
C ALA A 102 11.50 9.44 -1.83
N ILE A 103 11.49 10.13 -2.96
CA ILE A 103 10.62 9.82 -4.10
C ILE A 103 10.90 8.42 -4.64
N HIS A 104 12.17 8.07 -4.87
CA HIS A 104 12.56 6.74 -5.35
C HIS A 104 12.20 5.64 -4.35
N CYS A 105 12.37 5.89 -3.05
CA CYS A 105 11.98 4.97 -1.99
C CYS A 105 10.47 4.73 -1.96
N ILE A 106 9.67 5.80 -2.01
CA ILE A 106 8.20 5.72 -2.02
C ILE A 106 7.72 4.98 -3.27
N ASP A 107 8.30 5.27 -4.44
CA ASP A 107 7.91 4.60 -5.67
C ASP A 107 8.29 3.11 -5.65
N SER A 108 9.46 2.74 -5.11
CA SER A 108 9.85 1.35 -4.91
C SER A 108 8.88 0.60 -4.01
N ILE A 109 8.46 1.19 -2.88
CA ILE A 109 7.44 0.62 -1.99
C ILE A 109 6.11 0.48 -2.74
N ARG A 110 5.65 1.52 -3.43
CA ARG A 110 4.41 1.52 -4.22
C ARG A 110 4.39 0.36 -5.23
N GLN A 111 5.49 0.19 -5.96
CA GLN A 111 5.65 -0.89 -6.93
C GLN A 111 5.64 -2.26 -6.27
N SER A 112 6.34 -2.42 -5.14
CA SER A 112 6.32 -3.67 -4.36
C SER A 112 4.91 -4.00 -3.89
N LEU A 113 4.16 -3.02 -3.37
CA LEU A 113 2.79 -3.21 -2.91
C LEU A 113 1.85 -3.60 -4.05
N MET A 114 1.98 -3.00 -5.23
CA MET A 114 1.21 -3.42 -6.40
C MET A 114 1.58 -4.83 -6.88
N CYS A 115 2.86 -5.22 -6.73
CA CYS A 115 3.35 -6.54 -7.14
C CYS A 115 2.90 -7.66 -6.20
N SER A 116 2.98 -7.46 -4.89
CA SER A 116 2.55 -8.46 -3.92
C SER A 116 1.06 -8.37 -3.57
N SER A 117 0.43 -7.22 -3.83
CA SER A 117 -0.98 -6.86 -3.60
C SER A 117 -1.67 -7.64 -2.48
N ASP A 118 -1.78 -7.02 -1.31
CA ASP A 118 -2.60 -7.57 -0.23
C ASP A 118 -4.10 -7.46 -0.59
N VAL A 119 -4.71 -8.61 -0.87
CA VAL A 119 -6.13 -8.72 -1.26
C VAL A 119 -7.06 -8.91 -0.06
N SER A 120 -6.54 -8.77 1.17
CA SER A 120 -7.34 -8.89 2.39
C SER A 120 -8.37 -7.76 2.47
N LEU A 121 -9.56 -8.11 2.97
CA LEU A 121 -10.66 -7.18 3.13
C LEU A 121 -10.58 -6.52 4.50
N LEU A 122 -10.28 -5.23 4.52
CA LEU A 122 -10.46 -4.40 5.70
C LEU A 122 -11.94 -4.14 5.91
N ILE A 123 -12.37 -4.28 7.16
CA ILE A 123 -13.75 -4.01 7.57
C ILE A 123 -13.86 -2.62 8.16
N LEU A 124 -15.06 -2.06 8.11
CA LEU A 124 -15.40 -0.84 8.79
C LEU A 124 -16.23 -1.17 10.03
N GLN A 125 -15.89 -0.55 11.16
CA GLN A 125 -16.63 -0.69 12.42
C GLN A 125 -16.99 0.68 12.97
N TRP A 126 -18.20 0.78 13.54
CA TRP A 126 -18.64 2.00 14.20
C TRP A 126 -17.82 2.25 15.48
N ASP A 127 -17.22 3.44 15.57
CA ASP A 127 -16.52 3.91 16.75
C ASP A 127 -17.41 4.91 17.49
N GLU A 128 -17.94 4.52 18.65
CA GLU A 128 -18.84 5.35 19.46
C GLU A 128 -18.15 6.62 19.99
N ALA A 129 -16.85 6.57 20.25
CA ALA A 129 -16.14 7.73 20.79
C ALA A 129 -16.02 8.85 19.74
N THR A 130 -15.95 8.48 18.47
CA THR A 130 -15.77 9.43 17.36
C THR A 130 -17.01 9.58 16.48
N GLN A 131 -18.06 8.81 16.74
CA GLN A 131 -19.32 8.79 16.00
C GLN A 131 -19.09 8.60 14.49
N GLN A 132 -18.14 7.72 14.15
CA GLN A 132 -17.71 7.48 12.78
C GLN A 132 -17.38 6.00 12.57
N SER A 133 -17.70 5.48 11.39
CA SER A 133 -17.19 4.17 10.95
C SER A 133 -15.72 4.28 10.60
N ARG A 134 -14.89 3.45 11.23
CA ARG A 134 -13.44 3.41 11.03
C ARG A 134 -13.00 2.09 10.45
N ILE A 135 -12.01 2.17 9.58
CA ILE A 135 -11.35 1.01 9.01
C ILE A 135 -10.54 0.31 10.11
N ARG A 136 -10.69 -1.00 10.19
CA ARG A 136 -9.91 -1.89 11.05
C ARG A 136 -8.87 -2.59 10.19
N ASN A 137 -7.62 -2.42 10.58
CA ASN A 137 -6.44 -2.99 9.95
C ASN A 137 -5.91 -4.23 10.69
N ASP A 138 -6.54 -4.61 11.80
CA ASP A 138 -6.32 -5.86 12.53
C ASP A 138 -7.21 -6.99 11.97
N VAL A 139 -7.10 -7.23 10.66
CA VAL A 139 -7.75 -8.35 9.98
C VAL A 139 -6.75 -9.47 9.72
N VAL A 140 -7.25 -10.62 9.27
CA VAL A 140 -6.37 -11.72 8.86
C VAL A 140 -5.84 -11.42 7.45
N HIS A 141 -4.51 -11.42 7.31
CA HIS A 141 -3.82 -11.18 6.05
C HIS A 141 -3.25 -12.47 5.47
N GLN A 142 -3.23 -12.59 4.15
CA GLN A 142 -2.49 -13.65 3.46
C GLN A 142 -1.09 -13.16 3.08
N CYS A 143 -0.10 -13.50 3.90
CA CYS A 143 1.28 -13.06 3.73
C CYS A 143 2.18 -14.15 3.12
N ARG A 144 3.30 -13.72 2.54
CA ARG A 144 4.47 -14.60 2.36
C ARG A 144 5.12 -14.81 3.72
N ASP A 145 5.67 -16.00 3.94
CA ASP A 145 6.43 -16.27 5.16
C ASP A 145 7.69 -15.38 5.18
N PHE A 146 7.71 -14.43 6.11
CA PHE A 146 8.80 -13.47 6.22
C PHE A 146 10.05 -14.09 6.85
N ASP A 147 9.89 -15.11 7.69
CA ASP A 147 11.01 -15.81 8.31
C ASP A 147 11.76 -16.66 7.28
N ASP A 148 11.04 -17.27 6.33
CA ASP A 148 11.67 -17.95 5.19
C ASP A 148 12.45 -16.97 4.29
N VAL A 149 11.87 -15.82 3.97
CA VAL A 149 12.53 -14.77 3.18
C VAL A 149 13.78 -14.27 3.91
N LYS A 150 13.68 -14.02 5.21
CA LYS A 150 14.80 -13.62 6.06
C LYS A 150 15.86 -14.73 6.14
N GLY A 151 15.44 -15.99 6.26
CA GLY A 151 16.32 -17.16 6.28
C GLY A 151 17.14 -17.28 5.00
N TRP A 152 16.51 -17.11 3.84
CA TRP A 152 17.19 -17.05 2.54
C TRP A 152 18.22 -15.92 2.49
N ALA A 153 17.87 -14.72 2.97
CA ALA A 153 18.75 -13.56 2.97
C ALA A 153 19.97 -13.75 3.89
N LEU A 154 19.75 -14.27 5.11
CA LEU A 154 20.82 -14.58 6.06
C LEU A 154 21.76 -15.65 5.52
N TYR A 155 21.23 -16.72 4.92
CA TYR A 155 22.03 -17.79 4.33
C TYR A 155 22.95 -17.29 3.20
N ARG A 156 22.52 -16.26 2.47
CA ARG A 156 23.25 -15.67 1.32
C ARG A 156 23.86 -14.32 1.62
N GLN A 157 23.99 -13.95 2.89
CA GLN A 157 24.54 -12.66 3.26
C GLN A 157 25.95 -12.51 2.69
N LEU A 158 26.20 -11.39 2.01
CA LEU A 158 27.53 -11.06 1.51
C LEU A 158 28.51 -10.97 2.68
N LYS A 159 29.53 -11.83 2.68
CA LYS A 159 30.59 -11.80 3.69
C LYS A 159 31.72 -10.90 3.17
N GLY A 160 31.68 -9.62 3.55
CA GLY A 160 32.67 -8.61 3.16
C GLY A 160 32.03 -7.35 2.58
N THR A 161 32.85 -6.43 2.08
CA THR A 161 32.37 -5.22 1.40
C THR A 161 32.24 -5.45 -0.10
N PHE A 162 31.17 -4.93 -0.69
CA PHE A 162 31.00 -4.89 -2.14
C PHE A 162 31.52 -3.55 -2.65
N ASN A 163 32.55 -3.57 -3.51
CA ASN A 163 33.07 -2.35 -4.13
C ASN A 163 32.23 -1.99 -5.36
N THR A 164 31.33 -1.02 -5.21
CA THR A 164 30.45 -0.55 -6.29
C THR A 164 31.18 0.25 -7.37
N GLY A 165 32.45 0.64 -7.16
CA GLY A 165 33.26 1.40 -8.10
C GLY A 165 34.05 0.54 -9.09
N VAL A 166 33.96 -0.79 -9.00
CA VAL A 166 34.68 -1.72 -9.88
C VAL A 166 33.66 -2.54 -10.65
N TRP A 167 33.68 -2.39 -11.97
CA TRP A 167 32.89 -3.22 -12.87
C TRP A 167 33.59 -4.56 -13.10
N ALA A 168 32.92 -5.66 -12.75
CA ALA A 168 33.38 -7.01 -13.03
C ALA A 168 32.53 -7.61 -14.16
N HIS A 169 33.17 -8.03 -15.24
CA HIS A 169 32.57 -8.79 -16.32
C HIS A 169 32.61 -10.28 -16.03
#